data_AF-A0A1Q4BW32-F1
#
_entry.id   AF-A0A1Q4BW32-F1
#
_cell.length_a   1.000
_cell.length_b   1.000
_cell.length_c   1.000
_cell.angle_alpha   90.00
_cell.angle_beta   90.00
_cell.angle_gamma   90.00
#
_symmetry.space_group_name_H-M   'P 1'
#
loop_
_entity.id
_entity.type
_entity.pdbx_description
1 polymer ?
#
loop_
_entity_poly.entity_id
_entity_poly.type
_entity_poly.pdbx_seq_one_letter_code
_entity_poly.pdbx_strand_id
1 'polypeptide(L)'
;MEISLPSSRRQTSARRKMFLKLSSRIEGQLREIYAQKHALGKVNQTNLAAKLGVDRSAVNRRLSGRSNMTIETIADMIWGLDADFDLTIFDASSSTKNAVLLTNARTDLLSSNVNVNTNTGSVLSTGPLSGASSAKVAFT
;
A
#
# COMPACT_ATOMS: atom_id res chain seq x y z
N MET A 1 -1.24 -18.57 43.00
CA MET A 1 -1.82 -18.34 41.66
C MET A 1 -0.87 -17.35 40.98
N GLU A 2 0.13 -17.84 40.23
CA GLU A 2 1.12 -16.98 39.57
C GLU A 2 0.46 -16.29 38.38
N ILE A 3 0.36 -14.96 38.44
CA ILE A 3 -0.18 -14.15 37.35
C ILE A 3 0.98 -13.92 36.38
N SER A 4 0.92 -14.64 35.26
CA SER A 4 1.85 -14.47 34.14
C SER A 4 1.70 -13.05 33.58
N LEU A 5 2.75 -12.23 33.76
CA LEU A 5 2.77 -10.86 33.24
C LEU A 5 2.82 -10.88 31.70
N PRO A 6 2.02 -10.04 31.01
CA PRO A 6 2.06 -9.95 29.56
C PRO A 6 3.43 -9.45 29.07
N SER A 7 4.00 -10.22 28.15
CA SER A 7 5.25 -9.94 27.43
C SER A 7 5.34 -8.47 27.00
N SER A 8 6.37 -7.78 27.50
CA SER A 8 6.72 -6.41 27.12
C SER A 8 6.85 -6.34 25.60
N ARG A 9 5.84 -5.73 24.97
CA ARG A 9 5.77 -5.47 23.53
C ARG A 9 6.90 -4.49 23.21
N ARG A 10 8.12 -5.01 22.98
CA ARG A 10 9.33 -4.21 22.69
C ARG A 10 8.99 -3.20 21.60
N GLN A 11 8.92 -1.93 21.99
CA GLN A 11 8.74 -0.82 21.08
C GLN A 11 9.91 -0.82 20.09
N THR A 12 9.65 -1.23 18.85
CA THR A 12 10.63 -1.17 17.78
C THR A 12 11.00 0.30 17.53
N SER A 13 12.29 0.64 17.67
CA SER A 13 12.77 2.01 17.48
C SER A 13 12.44 2.54 16.08
N ALA A 14 12.26 3.85 15.93
CA ALA A 14 11.97 4.47 14.63
C ALA A 14 13.02 4.10 13.57
N ARG A 15 14.29 4.06 13.95
CA ARG A 15 15.40 3.58 13.11
C ARG A 15 15.18 2.14 12.65
N ARG A 16 14.79 1.23 13.56
CA ARG A 16 14.52 -0.17 13.21
C ARG A 16 13.30 -0.32 12.32
N LYS A 17 12.24 0.47 12.53
CA LYS A 17 11.08 0.50 11.63
C LYS A 17 11.48 0.90 10.20
N MET A 18 12.32 1.92 10.04
CA MET A 18 12.81 2.33 8.72
C MET A 18 13.64 1.24 8.03
N PHE A 19 14.54 0.59 8.77
CA PHE A 19 15.28 -0.57 8.27
C PHE A 19 14.33 -1.66 7.76
N LEU A 20 13.33 -2.05 8.57
CA LEU A 20 12.37 -3.09 8.18
C LEU A 20 11.54 -2.70 6.96
N LYS A 21 11.11 -1.42 6.85
CA LYS A 21 10.36 -0.94 5.67
C LYS A 21 11.22 -1.03 4.40
N LEU A 22 12.48 -0.65 4.49
CA LEU A 22 13.42 -0.73 3.37
C LEU A 22 13.67 -2.18 2.96
N SER A 23 14.06 -3.03 3.91
CA SER A 23 14.36 -4.44 3.62
C SER A 23 13.14 -5.18 3.08
N SER A 24 11.97 -5.01 3.70
CA SER A 24 10.74 -5.65 3.22
C SER A 24 10.33 -5.22 1.82
N ARG A 25 10.56 -3.95 1.44
CA ARG A 25 10.23 -3.45 0.10
C ARG A 25 11.13 -4.07 -0.96
N ILE A 26 12.44 -4.06 -0.74
CA ILE A 26 13.43 -4.63 -1.66
C ILE A 26 13.21 -6.14 -1.80
N GLU A 27 13.08 -6.85 -0.68
CA GLU A 27 12.83 -8.29 -0.69
C GLU A 27 11.49 -8.67 -1.34
N GLY A 28 10.46 -7.83 -1.19
CA GLY A 28 9.17 -8.01 -1.84
C GLY A 28 9.30 -7.99 -3.36
N GLN A 29 9.95 -6.95 -3.90
CA GLN A 29 10.21 -6.82 -5.34
C GLN A 29 11.06 -7.99 -5.88
N LEU A 30 12.09 -8.39 -5.13
CA LEU A 30 12.93 -9.54 -5.48
C LEU A 30 12.09 -10.83 -5.62
N ARG A 31 11.22 -11.11 -4.63
CA ARG A 31 10.37 -12.31 -4.64
C ARG A 31 9.35 -12.29 -5.76
N GLU A 32 8.80 -11.11 -6.07
CA GLU A 32 7.85 -10.93 -7.17
C GLU A 32 8.49 -11.24 -8.53
N ILE A 33 9.66 -10.66 -8.81
CA ILE A 33 10.40 -10.93 -10.05
C ILE A 33 10.77 -12.42 -10.14
N TYR A 34 11.23 -13.02 -9.04
CA TYR A 34 11.49 -14.46 -9.00
C TYR A 34 10.24 -15.27 -9.34
N ALA A 35 9.09 -14.96 -8.72
CA ALA A 35 7.83 -15.69 -8.96
C ALA A 35 7.39 -15.57 -10.43
N GLN A 36 7.49 -14.38 -11.02
CA GLN A 36 7.19 -14.16 -12.44
C GLN A 36 8.11 -14.97 -13.35
N LYS A 37 9.44 -14.91 -13.15
CA LYS A 37 10.40 -15.66 -13.97
C LYS A 37 10.28 -17.17 -13.78
N HIS A 38 9.94 -17.63 -12.57
CA HIS A 38 9.69 -19.03 -12.26
C HIS A 38 8.42 -19.54 -12.93
N ALA A 39 7.33 -18.77 -12.90
CA ALA A 39 6.09 -19.12 -13.60
C ALA A 39 6.30 -19.26 -15.13
N LEU A 40 7.22 -18.49 -15.70
CA LEU A 40 7.63 -18.58 -17.11
C LEU A 40 8.63 -19.73 -17.38
N GLY A 41 9.03 -20.50 -16.37
CA GLY A 41 10.03 -21.56 -16.51
C GLY A 41 11.46 -21.08 -16.77
N LYS A 42 11.72 -19.77 -16.69
CA LYS A 42 13.03 -19.16 -17.01
C LYS A 42 14.05 -19.33 -15.89
N VAL A 43 13.58 -19.46 -14.65
CA VAL A 43 14.43 -19.57 -13.45
C VAL A 43 13.85 -20.63 -12.51
N ASN A 44 14.72 -21.45 -11.95
CA ASN A 44 14.42 -22.34 -10.82
C ASN A 44 15.48 -22.11 -9.72
N GLN A 45 15.14 -22.38 -8.46
CA GLN A 45 16.06 -22.27 -7.33
C GLN A 45 17.38 -23.03 -7.55
N THR A 46 17.34 -24.20 -8.19
CA THR A 46 18.55 -24.99 -8.49
C THR A 46 19.45 -24.25 -9.48
N ASN A 47 18.89 -23.71 -10.55
CA ASN A 47 19.65 -22.98 -11.57
C ASN A 47 20.19 -21.66 -11.01
N LEU A 48 19.40 -20.97 -10.19
CA LEU A 48 19.81 -19.76 -9.50
C LEU A 48 20.95 -20.05 -8.52
N ALA A 49 20.84 -21.13 -7.74
CA ALA A 49 21.89 -21.57 -6.82
C ALA A 49 23.20 -21.90 -7.55
N ALA A 50 23.12 -22.62 -8.68
CA ALA A 50 24.27 -22.92 -9.52
C ALA A 50 24.91 -21.65 -10.10
N LYS A 51 24.10 -20.70 -10.59
CA LYS A 51 24.61 -19.41 -11.12
C LYS A 51 25.28 -18.56 -10.05
N LEU A 52 24.80 -18.62 -8.81
CA LEU A 52 25.34 -17.88 -7.68
C LEU A 52 26.51 -18.60 -6.97
N GLY A 53 26.79 -19.86 -7.31
CA GLY A 53 27.80 -20.67 -6.62
C GLY A 53 27.45 -20.97 -5.15
N VAL A 54 26.16 -21.07 -4.82
CA VAL A 54 25.68 -21.31 -3.44
C VAL A 54 24.75 -22.52 -3.37
N ASP A 55 24.47 -23.00 -2.16
CA ASP A 55 23.51 -24.09 -1.96
C ASP A 55 22.07 -23.68 -2.28
N ARG A 56 21.29 -24.62 -2.83
CA ARG A 56 19.84 -24.44 -3.03
C ARG A 56 19.12 -24.08 -1.73
N SER A 57 19.56 -24.62 -0.60
CA SER A 57 19.01 -24.30 0.72
C SER A 57 19.21 -22.82 1.09
N ALA A 58 20.36 -22.24 0.72
CA ALA A 58 20.62 -20.82 0.91
C ALA A 58 19.66 -19.96 0.09
N VAL A 59 19.46 -20.29 -1.19
CA VAL A 59 18.48 -19.63 -2.07
C VAL A 59 17.06 -19.74 -1.50
N ASN A 60 16.65 -20.92 -1.04
CA ASN A 60 15.33 -21.12 -0.45
C ASN A 60 15.13 -20.29 0.84
N ARG A 61 16.16 -20.22 1.71
CA ARG A 61 16.09 -19.40 2.93
C ARG A 61 15.96 -17.91 2.61
N ARG A 62 16.71 -17.43 1.61
CA ARG A 62 16.65 -16.04 1.10
C ARG A 62 15.26 -15.71 0.54
N LEU A 63 14.72 -16.59 -0.31
CA LEU A 63 13.40 -16.40 -0.94
C LEU A 63 12.23 -16.57 0.05
N SER A 64 12.38 -17.36 1.10
CA SER A 64 11.34 -17.53 2.12
C SER A 64 11.25 -16.34 3.10
N GLY A 65 12.17 -15.37 3.04
CA GLY A 65 12.17 -14.21 3.94
C GLY A 65 12.44 -14.56 5.41
N ARG A 66 12.95 -15.76 5.70
CA ARG A 66 13.27 -16.23 7.06
C ARG A 66 14.56 -15.66 7.62
N SER A 67 15.34 -14.93 6.81
CA SER A 67 16.60 -14.31 7.21
C SER A 67 16.73 -12.92 6.62
N ASN A 68 17.18 -11.97 7.43
CA ASN A 68 17.64 -10.68 6.92
C ASN A 68 18.85 -10.90 6.02
N MET A 69 18.78 -10.42 4.78
CA MET A 69 19.91 -10.43 3.85
C MET A 69 20.72 -9.14 3.97
N THR A 70 22.03 -9.23 3.68
CA THR A 70 22.85 -8.04 3.44
C THR A 70 22.49 -7.44 2.07
N ILE A 71 22.84 -6.16 1.87
CA ILE A 71 22.64 -5.50 0.56
C ILE A 71 23.41 -6.24 -0.53
N GLU A 72 24.62 -6.73 -0.22
CA GLU A 72 25.44 -7.55 -1.10
C GLU A 72 24.71 -8.83 -1.55
N THR A 73 24.16 -9.60 -0.59
CA THR A 73 23.40 -10.80 -0.92
C THR A 73 22.16 -10.50 -1.75
N ILE A 74 21.51 -9.35 -1.50
CA ILE A 74 20.37 -8.91 -2.32
C ILE A 74 20.83 -8.61 -3.76
N ALA A 75 21.93 -7.89 -3.92
CA ALA A 75 22.49 -7.57 -5.23
C ALA A 75 22.86 -8.84 -6.01
N ASP A 76 23.50 -9.81 -5.36
CA ASP A 76 23.80 -11.12 -5.95
C ASP A 76 22.52 -11.79 -6.46
N MET A 77 21.47 -11.81 -5.65
CA MET A 77 20.20 -12.42 -6.03
C MET A 77 19.59 -11.71 -7.24
N ILE A 78 19.61 -10.37 -7.28
CA ILE A 78 19.09 -9.58 -8.41
C ILE A 78 19.88 -9.88 -9.69
N TRP A 79 21.21 -9.88 -9.61
CA TRP A 79 22.09 -10.27 -10.73
C TRP A 79 21.85 -11.70 -11.20
N GLY A 80 21.68 -12.63 -10.25
CA GLY A 80 21.36 -14.03 -10.51
C GLY A 80 20.04 -14.18 -11.28
N LEU A 81 19.05 -13.35 -10.93
CA LEU A 81 17.77 -13.29 -11.63
C LEU A 81 17.82 -12.59 -12.96
N ASP A 82 18.95 -11.97 -13.37
CA ASP A 82 19.04 -11.17 -14.58
C ASP A 82 17.96 -10.06 -14.58
N ALA A 83 17.92 -9.34 -13.47
CA ALA A 83 17.00 -8.26 -13.20
C ALA A 83 17.78 -7.01 -12.81
N ASP A 84 17.09 -5.87 -12.83
CA ASP A 84 17.62 -4.59 -12.39
C ASP A 84 16.62 -3.94 -11.41
N PHE A 85 17.07 -2.96 -10.63
CA PHE A 85 16.22 -2.27 -9.66
C PHE A 85 16.51 -0.77 -9.60
N ASP A 86 15.46 0.01 -9.34
CA ASP A 86 15.56 1.44 -9.07
C ASP A 86 15.15 1.74 -7.62
N LEU A 87 15.92 2.62 -6.96
CA LEU A 87 15.70 3.01 -5.58
C LEU A 87 15.73 4.53 -5.44
N THR A 88 14.55 5.11 -5.23
CA THR A 88 14.40 6.55 -4.99
C THR A 88 14.21 6.86 -3.51
N ILE A 89 15.02 7.78 -2.98
CA ILE A 89 14.92 8.32 -1.61
C ILE A 89 14.31 9.71 -1.69
N PHE A 90 13.30 9.98 -0.85
CA PHE A 90 12.61 11.27 -0.78
C PHE A 90 12.70 11.83 0.65
N ASP A 91 12.58 13.14 0.77
CA ASP A 91 12.49 13.77 2.08
C ASP A 91 11.17 13.40 2.76
N ALA A 92 11.21 13.13 4.06
CA ALA A 92 10.05 12.76 4.86
C ALA A 92 8.98 13.87 4.88
N SER A 93 9.40 15.14 4.80
CA SER A 93 8.48 16.29 4.75
C SER A 93 7.70 16.36 3.44
N SER A 94 8.27 15.85 2.35
CA SER A 94 7.66 15.80 1.02
C SER A 94 6.71 14.62 0.80
N SER A 95 6.65 13.67 1.76
CA SER A 95 5.81 12.48 1.65
C SER A 95 4.36 12.77 2.08
N THR A 96 3.52 13.18 1.13
CA THR A 96 2.05 13.38 1.30
C THR A 96 1.29 12.11 1.74
N LYS A 97 1.96 10.95 1.80
CA LYS A 97 1.33 9.64 2.07
C LYS A 97 0.59 9.52 3.41
N ASN A 98 0.76 10.47 4.34
CA ASN A 98 0.02 10.53 5.61
C ASN A 98 -0.84 11.80 5.80
N ALA A 99 -0.93 12.70 4.81
CA ALA A 99 -1.60 14.00 4.99
C ALA A 99 -3.14 13.96 4.86
N VAL A 100 -3.72 12.82 4.48
CA VAL A 100 -5.15 12.74 4.09
C VAL A 100 -6.13 12.50 5.27
N LEU A 101 -5.67 12.46 6.53
CA LEU A 101 -6.55 12.15 7.67
C LEU A 101 -7.04 13.35 8.51
N LEU A 102 -6.69 14.60 8.18
CA LEU A 102 -7.08 15.78 8.99
C LEU A 102 -8.14 16.69 8.34
N THR A 103 -8.54 16.44 7.10
CA THR A 103 -9.52 17.31 6.41
C THR A 103 -10.98 16.94 6.75
N ASN A 104 -11.29 15.67 7.01
CA ASN A 104 -12.68 15.24 7.20
C ASN A 104 -13.21 15.47 8.63
N ALA A 105 -12.34 15.80 9.60
CA ALA A 105 -12.75 16.05 10.99
C ALA A 105 -13.18 17.50 11.25
N ARG A 106 -12.98 18.42 10.29
CA ARG A 106 -13.35 19.85 10.45
C ARG A 106 -14.70 20.21 9.84
N THR A 107 -15.26 19.39 8.97
CA THR A 107 -16.57 19.65 8.34
C THR A 107 -17.75 19.34 9.27
N ASP A 108 -17.56 18.52 10.30
CA ASP A 108 -18.65 18.14 11.22
C ASP A 108 -18.92 19.18 12.32
N LEU A 109 -17.98 20.09 12.61
CA LEU A 109 -18.09 21.06 13.69
C LEU A 109 -18.72 22.41 13.27
N LEU A 110 -19.02 22.59 11.98
CA LEU A 110 -19.60 23.82 11.43
C LEU A 110 -21.08 23.67 11.08
N SER A 111 -21.67 22.49 11.24
CA SER A 111 -23.09 22.21 10.96
C SER A 111 -24.01 22.50 12.15
N SER A 112 -23.47 22.97 13.27
CA SER A 112 -24.28 23.32 14.44
C SER A 112 -24.69 24.79 14.40
N ASN A 113 -25.99 24.99 14.15
CA ASN A 113 -26.80 26.19 14.37
C ASN A 113 -26.93 27.17 13.20
N VAL A 114 -28.04 27.04 12.44
CA VAL A 114 -29.13 28.04 12.42
C VAL A 114 -30.43 27.33 12.02
N ASN A 115 -31.31 27.09 13.00
CA ASN A 115 -32.72 26.86 12.73
C ASN A 115 -33.40 28.23 12.63
N VAL A 116 -33.84 28.63 11.44
CA VAL A 116 -34.80 29.73 11.26
C VAL A 116 -35.99 29.19 10.50
N ASN A 117 -36.99 28.81 11.28
CA ASN A 117 -38.35 28.64 10.79
C ASN A 117 -39.03 30.02 10.83
N THR A 118 -39.45 30.54 9.68
CA THR A 118 -40.53 31.52 9.60
C THR A 118 -41.33 31.31 8.30
N ASN A 119 -42.49 30.68 8.44
CA ASN A 119 -43.63 30.85 7.54
C ASN A 119 -43.86 32.33 7.27
N THR A 120 -44.02 32.72 6.00
CA THR A 120 -45.10 33.61 5.47
C THR A 120 -44.76 34.10 4.07
N GLY A 121 -45.63 33.78 3.09
CA GLY A 121 -46.01 34.74 2.05
C GLY A 121 -45.27 34.73 0.71
N SER A 122 -46.08 34.54 -0.33
CA SER A 122 -46.12 35.43 -1.50
C SER A 122 -45.18 35.15 -2.69
N VAL A 123 -45.84 34.67 -3.74
CA VAL A 123 -45.81 35.10 -5.15
C VAL A 123 -44.64 34.73 -6.08
N LEU A 124 -45.07 34.01 -7.13
CA LEU A 124 -44.80 34.20 -8.56
C LEU A 124 -43.36 34.39 -9.07
N SER A 125 -43.10 33.67 -10.17
CA SER A 125 -42.44 34.12 -11.41
C SER A 125 -41.19 33.31 -11.75
N THR A 126 -40.88 32.84 -12.97
CA THR A 126 -41.55 32.68 -14.27
C THR A 126 -40.61 31.77 -15.09
N GLY A 127 -41.17 30.83 -15.87
CA GLY A 127 -40.59 30.40 -17.17
C GLY A 127 -39.38 29.43 -17.19
N PRO A 128 -39.12 28.77 -18.33
CA PRO A 128 -39.33 27.33 -18.43
C PRO A 128 -38.05 26.49 -18.64
N LEU A 129 -38.00 25.32 -17.99
CA LEU A 129 -37.09 24.23 -18.37
C LEU A 129 -37.67 23.49 -19.58
N SER A 130 -37.12 23.79 -20.75
CA SER A 130 -37.30 23.01 -21.98
C SER A 130 -36.50 21.71 -21.91
N GLY A 131 -37.18 20.59 -22.19
CA GLY A 131 -36.56 19.43 -22.82
C GLY A 131 -36.04 18.32 -21.90
N ALA A 132 -36.94 17.48 -21.40
CA ALA A 132 -36.63 16.07 -21.17
C ALA A 132 -37.84 15.22 -21.55
N SER A 133 -37.81 14.70 -22.78
CA SER A 133 -38.75 13.73 -23.31
C SER A 133 -38.64 12.43 -22.50
N SER A 134 -39.67 12.12 -21.73
CA SER A 134 -39.85 10.82 -21.08
C SER A 134 -40.92 10.04 -21.81
N ALA A 135 -40.49 9.02 -22.55
CA ALA A 135 -41.37 7.99 -23.08
C ALA A 135 -41.77 7.01 -21.96
N LYS A 136 -43.07 6.75 -21.78
CA LYS A 136 -43.72 5.42 -21.94
C LYS A 136 -45.14 5.35 -21.33
N VAL A 137 -46.00 4.61 -22.07
CA VAL A 137 -47.15 3.74 -21.68
C VAL A 137 -48.41 4.39 -21.06
N ALA A 138 -49.66 3.95 -21.27
CA ALA A 138 -50.35 3.02 -22.19
C ALA A 138 -51.88 3.07 -21.87
N PHE A 139 -52.74 2.66 -22.83
CA PHE A 139 -54.17 2.27 -22.69
C PHE A 139 -55.16 3.38 -22.27
N THR A 140 -56.34 3.57 -22.86
CA THR A 140 -57.34 2.71 -23.54
C THR A 140 -57.90 3.36 -24.80
#